data_AF-A0A1F8EGR8-F1
#
_entry.id   AF-A0A1F8EGR8-F1
#
_cell.length_a   1.000
_cell.length_b   1.000
_cell.length_c   1.000
_cell.angle_alpha   90.00
_cell.angle_beta   90.00
_cell.angle_gamma   90.00
#
_symmetry.space_group_name_H-M   'P 1'
#
loop_
_entity.id
_entity.type
_entity.pdbx_description
1 polymer ?
#
loop_
_entity_poly.entity_id
_entity_poly.type
_entity_poly.pdbx_seq_one_letter_code
_entity_poly.pdbx_strand_id
1 'polypeptide(L)'
;MLRIRTEEKYHDFFYELKGAFNAQFRQQCPNTTNIIESYNSHLQARLKSVKGFQGFHSAERWLNAWMIRRRTKSFTDCEEPFKHLNGKCPLEVALKKDVEFPEILGIKRKAQ
;
A
#
# COMPACT_ATOMS: atom_id res chain seq x y z
N MET A 1 -10.42 -19.47 5.78
CA MET A 1 -9.51 -19.46 4.61
C MET A 1 -10.18 -18.65 3.52
N LEU A 2 -9.64 -17.48 3.15
CA LEU A 2 -10.26 -16.59 2.16
C LEU A 2 -10.29 -17.28 0.79
N ARG A 3 -11.50 -17.60 0.30
CA ARG A 3 -11.73 -18.04 -1.08
C ARG A 3 -11.70 -16.81 -1.98
N ILE A 4 -10.50 -16.42 -2.40
CA ILE A 4 -10.35 -15.39 -3.43
C ILE A 4 -10.84 -16.04 -4.74
N ARG A 5 -11.96 -15.54 -5.30
CA ARG A 5 -12.36 -15.88 -6.68
C ARG A 5 -11.43 -15.09 -7.60
N THR A 6 -10.57 -15.78 -8.32
CA THR A 6 -9.59 -15.16 -9.23
C THR A 6 -9.84 -15.65 -10.64
N GLU A 7 -9.67 -14.78 -11.63
CA GLU A 7 -9.66 -15.18 -13.04
C GLU A 7 -8.50 -16.17 -13.28
N GLU A 8 -8.69 -17.12 -14.21
CA GLU A 8 -7.78 -18.24 -14.45
C GLU A 8 -6.34 -17.78 -14.74
N LYS A 9 -6.17 -16.69 -15.48
CA LYS A 9 -4.85 -16.07 -15.76
C LYS A 9 -4.07 -15.60 -14.53
N TYR A 10 -4.71 -15.48 -13.36
CA TYR A 10 -4.04 -15.07 -12.12
C TYR A 10 -3.85 -16.21 -11.14
N HIS A 11 -4.33 -17.42 -11.44
CA HIS A 11 -4.21 -18.56 -10.53
C HIS A 11 -2.75 -18.80 -10.13
N ASP A 12 -1.85 -18.94 -11.12
CA ASP A 12 -0.45 -19.25 -10.86
C ASP A 12 0.21 -18.21 -9.97
N PHE A 13 -0.03 -16.92 -10.24
CA PHE A 13 0.44 -15.83 -9.38
C PHE A 13 -0.04 -15.98 -7.93
N PHE A 14 -1.33 -16.23 -7.70
CA PHE A 14 -1.86 -16.37 -6.34
C PHE A 14 -1.42 -17.67 -5.64
N TYR A 15 -1.17 -18.75 -6.39
CA TYR A 15 -0.64 -20.01 -5.86
C TYR A 15 0.86 -19.90 -5.53
N GLU A 16 1.65 -19.24 -6.37
CA GLU A 16 3.05 -18.90 -6.07
C GLU A 16 3.13 -17.96 -4.86
N LEU A 17 2.23 -16.97 -4.77
CA LEU A 17 2.14 -16.10 -3.60
C LEU A 17 1.87 -16.92 -2.34
N LYS A 18 0.93 -17.87 -2.38
CA LYS A 18 0.65 -18.79 -1.27
C LYS A 18 1.87 -19.64 -0.90
N GLY A 19 2.68 -20.06 -1.89
CA GLY A 19 3.92 -20.78 -1.67
C GLY A 19 5.01 -19.92 -1.02
N ALA A 20 5.10 -18.64 -1.43
CA ALA A 20 6.04 -17.66 -0.88
C ALA A 20 5.73 -17.31 0.59
N PHE A 21 4.46 -17.40 1.01
CA PHE A 21 4.05 -17.36 2.42
C PHE A 21 4.32 -18.71 3.11
N ASN A 22 5.62 -19.02 3.30
CA ASN A 22 6.06 -20.18 4.03
C ASN A 22 5.50 -20.19 5.48
N ALA A 23 5.58 -21.33 6.17
CA ALA A 23 5.02 -21.48 7.52
C ALA A 23 5.58 -20.45 8.52
N GLN A 24 6.83 -20.01 8.33
CA GLN A 24 7.50 -19.02 9.17
C GLN A 24 6.90 -17.62 8.98
N PHE A 25 6.58 -17.23 7.75
CA PHE A 25 5.92 -15.96 7.45
C PHE A 25 4.50 -15.90 8.02
N ARG A 26 3.77 -17.04 7.99
CA ARG A 26 2.43 -17.14 8.60
C ARG A 26 2.40 -16.96 10.11
N GLN A 27 3.47 -17.34 10.82
CA GLN A 27 3.56 -17.12 12.27
C GLN A 27 3.78 -15.65 12.63
N GLN A 28 4.42 -14.88 11.75
CA GLN A 28 4.71 -13.45 11.96
C GLN A 28 3.67 -12.51 11.33
N CYS A 29 2.85 -13.03 10.41
CA CYS A 29 1.74 -12.28 9.84
C CYS A 29 0.65 -12.07 10.89
N PRO A 30 0.16 -10.82 11.06
CA PRO A 30 -1.03 -10.57 11.85
C PRO A 30 -2.18 -11.46 11.36
N ASN A 31 -2.87 -12.12 12.30
CA ASN A 31 -4.05 -12.92 12.01
C ASN A 31 -5.34 -12.07 11.90
N THR A 32 -5.20 -10.75 11.86
CA THR A 32 -6.29 -9.78 11.76
C THR A 32 -6.34 -9.15 10.37
N THR A 33 -7.53 -8.72 9.97
CA THR A 33 -7.77 -8.00 8.71
C THR A 33 -7.72 -6.48 8.86
N ASN A 34 -7.43 -5.97 10.07
CA ASN A 34 -7.47 -4.54 10.40
C ASN A 34 -6.67 -3.67 9.42
N ILE A 35 -5.48 -4.14 9.01
CA ILE A 35 -4.61 -3.40 8.09
C ILE A 35 -5.28 -3.26 6.72
N ILE A 36 -5.80 -4.35 6.15
CA ILE A 36 -6.43 -4.33 4.82
C ILE A 36 -7.79 -3.62 4.85
N GLU A 37 -8.54 -3.75 5.93
CA GLU A 37 -9.81 -3.03 6.13
C GLU A 37 -9.60 -1.52 6.24
N SER A 38 -8.63 -1.08 7.04
CA SER A 38 -8.26 0.34 7.13
C SER A 38 -7.79 0.87 5.78
N TYR A 39 -7.01 0.07 5.05
CA TYR A 39 -6.55 0.42 3.71
C TYR A 39 -7.73 0.65 2.75
N ASN A 40 -8.66 -0.30 2.67
CA ASN A 40 -9.84 -0.23 1.82
C ASN A 40 -10.75 0.93 2.22
N SER A 41 -10.96 1.16 3.53
CA SER A 41 -11.74 2.28 4.03
C SER A 41 -11.18 3.63 3.56
N HIS A 42 -9.85 3.81 3.65
CA HIS A 42 -9.20 5.06 3.20
C HIS A 42 -9.31 5.25 1.68
N LEU A 43 -9.23 4.17 0.89
CA LEU A 43 -9.43 4.23 -0.56
C LEU A 43 -10.88 4.60 -0.89
N GLN A 44 -11.85 3.92 -0.27
CA GLN A 44 -13.27 4.18 -0.47
C GLN A 44 -13.67 5.61 -0.10
N ALA A 45 -13.13 6.16 0.99
CA ALA A 45 -13.36 7.55 1.37
C ALA A 45 -12.94 8.54 0.27
N ARG A 46 -11.86 8.23 -0.47
CA ARG A 46 -11.41 9.04 -1.60
C ARG A 46 -12.27 8.82 -2.84
N LEU A 47 -12.58 7.56 -3.17
CA LEU A 47 -13.46 7.24 -4.29
C LEU A 47 -14.86 7.86 -4.14
N LYS A 48 -15.40 7.95 -2.92
CA LYS A 48 -16.71 8.58 -2.66
C LYS A 48 -16.80 10.03 -3.12
N SER A 49 -15.68 10.76 -3.07
CA SER A 49 -15.62 12.15 -3.57
C SER A 49 -15.53 12.24 -5.09
N VAL A 50 -15.22 11.15 -5.79
CA VAL A 50 -15.13 11.08 -7.24
C VAL A 50 -16.50 10.70 -7.78
N LYS A 51 -17.15 11.61 -8.52
CA LYS A 51 -18.48 11.37 -9.11
C LYS A 51 -18.49 10.26 -10.17
N GLY A 52 -17.34 9.99 -10.77
CA GLY A 52 -17.14 8.96 -11.79
C GLY A 52 -15.84 9.20 -12.55
N PHE A 53 -15.42 8.20 -13.33
CA PHE A 53 -14.28 8.28 -14.22
C PHE A 53 -14.77 8.32 -15.67
N GLN A 54 -14.07 9.02 -16.56
CA GLN A 54 -14.41 9.09 -17.98
C GLN A 54 -14.23 7.73 -18.69
N GLY A 55 -13.36 6.88 -18.15
CA GLY A 55 -13.11 5.52 -18.61
C GLY A 55 -12.06 4.82 -17.75
N PHE A 56 -11.81 3.54 -18.02
CA PHE A 56 -10.87 2.72 -17.26
C PHE A 56 -9.46 3.31 -17.20
N HIS A 57 -8.97 3.89 -18.30
CA HIS A 57 -7.66 4.54 -18.34
C HIS A 57 -7.54 5.71 -17.35
N SER A 58 -8.60 6.52 -17.23
CA SER A 58 -8.62 7.62 -16.25
C SER A 58 -8.71 7.11 -14.81
N ALA A 59 -9.41 6.00 -14.58
CA ALA A 59 -9.49 5.35 -13.27
C ALA A 59 -8.14 4.75 -12.86
N GLU A 60 -7.44 4.09 -13.79
CA GLU A 60 -6.09 3.55 -13.58
C GLU A 60 -5.10 4.66 -13.23
N ARG A 61 -5.06 5.75 -14.01
CA ARG A 61 -4.20 6.91 -13.72
C ARG A 61 -4.50 7.51 -12.35
N TRP A 62 -5.76 7.66 -11.99
CA TRP A 62 -6.17 8.18 -10.68
C TRP A 62 -5.70 7.24 -9.55
N LEU A 63 -5.88 5.93 -9.72
CA LEU A 63 -5.47 4.94 -8.74
C LEU A 63 -3.94 4.93 -8.57
N ASN A 64 -3.19 4.98 -9.66
CA ASN A 64 -1.72 5.08 -9.64
C ASN A 64 -1.25 6.35 -8.92
N ALA A 65 -1.87 7.50 -9.21
CA ALA A 65 -1.56 8.75 -8.52
C ALA A 65 -1.89 8.69 -7.02
N TRP A 66 -3.03 8.08 -6.66
CA TRP A 66 -3.42 7.87 -5.26
C TRP A 66 -2.43 6.96 -4.52
N MET A 67 -2.00 5.86 -5.16
CA MET A 67 -0.99 4.93 -4.63
C MET A 67 0.32 5.65 -4.36
N ILE A 68 0.83 6.40 -5.34
CA ILE A 68 2.07 7.18 -5.20
C ILE A 68 1.93 8.15 -4.03
N ARG A 69 0.89 8.99 -4.03
CA ARG A 69 0.64 9.97 -2.97
C ARG A 69 0.56 9.31 -1.60
N ARG A 70 -0.13 8.18 -1.47
CA ARG A 70 -0.25 7.48 -0.19
C ARG A 70 1.11 6.99 0.30
N ARG A 71 1.95 6.45 -0.58
CA ARG A 71 3.27 5.91 -0.20
C ARG A 71 4.31 6.98 0.07
N THR A 72 4.19 8.15 -0.55
CA THR A 72 5.14 9.27 -0.40
C THR A 72 4.70 10.36 0.57
N LYS A 73 3.43 10.39 0.97
CA LYS A 73 2.95 11.34 1.99
C LYS A 73 3.48 10.95 3.36
N SER A 74 4.12 11.90 4.04
CA SER A 74 4.59 11.73 5.41
C SER A 74 3.45 11.43 6.38
N PHE A 75 3.74 10.59 7.36
CA PHE A 75 2.92 10.38 8.54
C PHE A 75 2.86 11.67 9.36
N THR A 76 1.66 11.97 9.87
CA THR A 76 1.38 13.05 10.79
C THR A 76 0.55 12.50 11.94
N ASP A 77 0.53 13.22 13.07
CA ASP A 77 -0.33 12.93 14.21
C ASP A 77 -0.21 11.49 14.75
N CYS A 78 0.94 10.84 14.56
CA CYS A 78 1.21 9.55 15.17
C CYS A 78 1.47 9.73 16.67
N GLU A 79 0.74 8.98 17.48
CA GLU A 79 0.92 8.90 18.92
C GLU A 79 1.88 7.77 19.30
N GLU A 80 2.22 7.65 20.59
CA GLU A 80 3.02 6.55 21.08
C GLU A 80 2.34 5.19 20.83
N PRO A 81 3.08 4.14 20.41
CA PRO A 81 4.54 4.06 20.28
C PRO A 81 5.08 4.52 18.91
N PHE A 82 4.21 4.94 17.99
CA PHE A 82 4.53 5.24 16.60
C PHE A 82 4.95 6.70 16.35
N LYS A 83 5.10 7.51 17.39
CA LYS A 83 5.46 8.93 17.28
C LYS A 83 6.75 9.16 16.48
N HIS A 84 7.70 8.23 16.55
CA HIS A 84 8.96 8.23 15.79
C HIS A 84 8.79 8.07 14.26
N LEU A 85 7.58 7.74 13.78
CA LEU A 85 7.25 7.68 12.36
C LEU A 85 6.81 9.03 11.81
N ASN A 86 6.42 10.00 12.65
CA ASN A 86 6.02 11.32 12.18
C ASN A 86 7.14 11.96 11.34
N GLY A 87 6.76 12.55 10.20
CA GLY A 87 7.68 13.13 9.23
C GLY A 87 8.22 12.12 8.20
N LYS A 88 8.26 10.82 8.51
CA LYS A 88 8.61 9.75 7.54
C LYS A 88 7.40 9.38 6.70
N CYS A 89 7.60 8.81 5.50
CA CYS A 89 6.53 8.27 4.67
C CYS A 89 6.54 6.73 4.63
N PRO A 90 5.42 6.07 4.27
CA PRO A 90 5.35 4.61 4.21
C PRO A 90 6.41 3.96 3.33
N LEU A 91 6.80 4.62 2.22
CA LEU A 91 7.84 4.10 1.34
C LEU A 91 9.20 4.05 2.04
N GLU A 92 9.58 5.09 2.80
CA GLU A 92 10.84 5.12 3.55
C GLU A 92 10.91 4.00 4.59
N VAL A 93 9.81 3.75 5.30
CA VAL A 93 9.77 2.70 6.32
C VAL A 93 9.88 1.30 5.71
N ALA A 94 9.37 1.12 4.48
CA ALA A 94 9.39 -0.16 3.79
C ALA A 94 10.68 -0.42 2.98
N LEU A 95 11.48 0.61 2.72
CA LEU A 95 12.74 0.47 2.00
C LEU A 95 13.76 -0.30 2.85
N LYS A 96 14.58 -1.11 2.18
CA LYS A 96 15.75 -1.72 2.80
C LYS A 96 16.79 -0.64 3.08
N LYS A 97 17.61 -0.82 4.11
CA LYS A 97 18.62 0.15 4.55
C LYS A 97 19.60 0.57 3.45
N ASP A 98 19.88 -0.34 2.53
CA ASP A 98 20.90 -0.16 1.49
C ASP A 98 20.30 0.33 0.15
N VAL A 99 19.02 0.69 0.13
CA VAL A 99 18.31 1.14 -1.07
C VAL A 99 18.02 2.62 -0.95
N GLU A 100 18.53 3.39 -1.91
CA GLU A 100 18.24 4.82 -1.99
C GLU A 100 16.75 5.08 -2.26
N PHE A 101 16.26 6.21 -1.77
CA PHE A 101 14.89 6.61 -2.02
C PHE A 101 14.71 6.94 -3.50
N PRO A 102 13.77 6.29 -4.22
CA PRO A 102 13.62 6.50 -5.65
C PRO A 102 13.05 7.89 -5.95
N GLU A 103 13.51 8.53 -7.03
CA GLU A 103 12.87 9.72 -7.57
C GLU A 103 11.53 9.32 -8.20
N ILE A 104 10.42 9.78 -7.61
CA ILE A 104 9.07 9.47 -8.11
C ILE A 104 8.40 10.77 -8.54
N LEU A 105 8.28 11.00 -9.85
CA LEU A 105 7.58 12.16 -10.42
C LEU A 105 8.10 13.51 -9.88
N GLY A 106 9.42 13.66 -9.72
CA GLY A 106 10.04 14.86 -9.15
C GLY A 106 9.86 15.02 -7.64
N ILE A 107 9.20 14.07 -6.96
CA ILE A 107 9.20 13.99 -5.49
C ILE A 107 10.59 13.50 -5.08
N LYS A 108 11.43 14.47 -4.72
CA LYS A 108 12.72 14.24 -4.08
C LYS A 108 12.55 14.32 -2.57
N ARG A 109 13.31 13.51 -1.85
CA ARG A 109 13.35 13.59 -0.39
C ARG A 109 13.78 15.01 0.00
N LYS A 110 13.09 15.63 0.97
CA LYS A 110 13.66 16.77 1.68
C LYS A 110 14.77 16.22 2.56
N ALA A 111 16.01 16.67 2.35
CA ALA A 111 17.08 16.41 3.30
C ALA A 111 16.57 16.82 4.69
N GLN A 112 16.65 15.89 5.63
CA GLN A 112 16.24 16.10 7.02
C GLN A 112 17.37 16.80 7.77
#